data_AF-A0A7X4ICG1-F1
#
_entry.id   AF-A0A7X4ICG1-F1
#
_cell.length_a   1.000
_cell.length_b   1.000
_cell.length_c   1.000
_cell.angle_alpha   90.00
_cell.angle_beta   90.00
_cell.angle_gamma   90.00
#
_symmetry.space_group_name_H-M   'P 1'
#
loop_
_entity.id
_entity.type
_entity.pdbx_description
1 polymer ?
#
loop_
_entity_poly.entity_id
_entity_poly.type
_entity_poly.pdbx_seq_one_letter_code
_entity_poly.pdbx_strand_id
1 'polypeptide(L)'
;MKKIVLMGIPLLLIVLVITIYVCNRTIQKNSETYIYSTVSDIPYNKVGLLLGTSPKLKSGKANLYFDYRIKAATELYNAGKVKYILVSGDNRRNSYNEPE
;
A
#
# COMPACT_ATOMS: atom_id res chain seq x y z
N MET A 1 34.32 -4.21 -32.96
CA MET A 1 32.88 -3.89 -32.78
C MET A 1 32.14 -4.92 -31.93
N LYS A 2 32.09 -6.22 -32.31
CA LYS A 2 31.36 -7.26 -31.54
C LYS A 2 31.79 -7.38 -30.06
N LYS A 3 33.08 -7.29 -29.74
CA LYS A 3 33.59 -7.37 -28.35
C LYS A 3 33.17 -6.20 -27.45
N ILE A 4 33.06 -4.98 -28.00
CA ILE A 4 32.62 -3.79 -27.27
C ILE A 4 31.12 -3.91 -26.93
N VAL A 5 30.31 -4.40 -27.87
CA VAL A 5 28.89 -4.68 -27.64
C VAL A 5 28.73 -5.82 -26.61
N LEU A 6 29.55 -6.87 -26.69
CA LEU A 6 29.53 -8.00 -25.75
C LEU A 6 29.90 -7.59 -24.31
N MET A 7 30.80 -6.60 -24.14
CA MET A 7 31.17 -6.04 -22.84
C MET A 7 30.21 -4.94 -22.34
N GLY A 8 29.50 -4.25 -23.24
CA GLY A 8 28.57 -3.18 -22.86
C GLY A 8 27.25 -3.67 -22.27
N ILE A 9 26.75 -4.83 -22.71
CA ILE A 9 25.52 -5.44 -22.20
C ILE A 9 25.59 -5.77 -20.69
N PRO A 10 26.62 -6.45 -20.16
CA PRO A 10 26.68 -6.75 -18.73
C PRO A 10 26.83 -5.47 -17.89
N LEU A 11 27.55 -4.46 -18.36
CA LEU A 11 27.63 -3.16 -17.67
C LEU A 11 26.26 -2.49 -17.58
N LEU A 12 25.50 -2.47 -18.67
CA LEU A 12 24.15 -1.92 -18.69
C LEU A 12 23.21 -2.68 -17.75
N LEU A 13 23.30 -4.01 -17.70
CA LEU A 13 22.54 -4.83 -16.75
C LEU A 13 22.91 -4.51 -15.29
N ILE A 14 24.18 -4.33 -14.99
CA ILE A 14 24.64 -3.93 -13.65
C ILE A 14 24.07 -2.57 -13.26
N VAL A 15 24.14 -1.58 -14.16
CA VAL A 15 23.57 -0.25 -13.92
C VAL A 15 22.07 -0.32 -13.69
N LEU A 16 21.36 -1.16 -14.44
CA LEU A 16 19.91 -1.34 -14.29
C LEU A 16 19.55 -1.98 -12.94
N VAL A 17 20.28 -3.01 -12.51
CA VAL A 17 20.10 -3.64 -11.20
C VAL A 17 20.39 -2.65 -10.06
N ILE A 18 21.49 -1.89 -10.17
CA ILE A 18 21.84 -0.84 -9.19
C ILE A 18 20.72 0.20 -9.13
N THR A 19 20.18 0.62 -10.26
CA THR A 19 19.10 1.61 -10.32
C THR A 19 17.85 1.09 -9.62
N ILE A 20 17.41 -0.14 -9.91
CA ILE A 20 16.26 -0.76 -9.23
C ILE A 20 16.50 -0.82 -7.72
N TYR A 21 17.70 -1.23 -7.28
CA TYR A 21 18.04 -1.30 -5.87
C TYR A 21 17.99 0.07 -5.18
N VAL A 22 18.58 1.10 -5.80
CA VAL A 22 18.58 2.47 -5.27
C VAL A 22 17.16 3.04 -5.21
N CYS A 23 16.34 2.84 -6.24
CA CYS A 23 14.94 3.27 -6.25
C CYS A 23 14.17 2.63 -5.08
N ASN A 24 14.27 1.31 -4.92
CA ASN A 24 13.59 0.60 -3.83
C ASN A 24 14.06 1.07 -2.45
N ARG A 25 15.38 1.23 -2.25
CA ARG A 25 15.95 1.74 -0.99
C ARG A 25 15.49 3.16 -0.68
N THR A 26 15.40 4.02 -1.69
CA THR A 26 14.95 5.41 -1.53
C THR A 26 13.49 5.45 -1.08
N ILE A 27 12.60 4.66 -1.71
CA ILE A 27 11.20 4.59 -1.31
C ILE A 27 11.06 4.07 0.12
N GLN A 28 11.74 2.98 0.47
CA GLN A 28 11.68 2.40 1.82
C GLN A 28 12.12 3.40 2.89
N LYS A 29 13.25 4.07 2.68
CA LYS A 29 13.78 5.04 3.65
C LYS A 29 12.86 6.25 3.81
N ASN A 30 12.27 6.72 2.71
CA ASN A 30 11.37 7.87 2.76
C ASN A 30 10.00 7.53 3.34
N SER A 31 9.55 6.27 3.24
CA SER A 31 8.25 5.84 3.79
C SER A 31 8.32 5.38 5.24
N GLU A 32 9.50 5.03 5.75
CA GLU A 32 9.71 4.44 7.09
C GLU A 32 9.07 5.27 8.22
N THR A 33 9.22 6.60 8.18
CA THR A 33 8.64 7.51 9.20
C THR A 33 7.10 7.58 9.18
N TYR A 34 6.47 7.08 8.12
CA TYR A 34 5.00 7.10 7.94
C TYR A 34 4.35 5.73 8.14
N ILE A 35 5.15 4.69 8.41
CA ILE A 35 4.68 3.32 8.60
C ILE A 35 4.81 2.97 10.08
N TYR A 36 3.69 2.57 10.68
CA TYR A 36 3.62 2.24 12.11
C TYR A 36 3.23 0.79 12.29
N SER A 37 3.88 0.10 13.24
CA SER A 37 3.56 -1.29 13.60
C SER A 37 2.70 -1.40 14.87
N THR A 38 2.58 -0.32 15.65
CA THR A 38 1.82 -0.31 16.90
C THR A 38 0.91 0.90 16.95
N VAL A 39 -0.34 0.67 17.40
CA VAL A 39 -1.39 1.69 17.44
C VAL A 39 -1.02 2.86 18.35
N SER A 40 -0.30 2.62 19.45
CA SER A 40 0.14 3.64 20.40
C SER A 40 0.97 4.75 19.74
N ASP A 41 1.79 4.38 18.76
CA ASP A 41 2.81 5.25 18.17
C ASP A 41 2.24 6.16 17.08
N ILE A 42 1.02 5.87 16.63
CA ILE A 42 0.34 6.61 15.57
C ILE A 42 -0.18 7.94 16.14
N PRO A 43 0.13 9.09 15.54
CA PRO A 43 -0.42 10.37 15.97
C PRO A 43 -1.91 10.46 15.65
N TYR A 44 -2.62 11.33 16.39
CA TYR A 44 -4.03 11.60 16.10
C TYR A 44 -4.20 12.21 14.70
N ASN A 45 -5.20 11.71 13.95
CA ASN A 45 -5.62 12.25 12.67
C ASN A 45 -7.14 12.42 12.65
N LYS A 46 -7.63 13.53 12.09
CA LYS A 46 -9.09 13.77 12.01
C LYS A 46 -9.79 12.73 11.13
N VAL A 47 -9.17 12.32 10.03
CA VAL A 47 -9.72 11.37 9.05
C VAL A 47 -8.67 10.33 8.69
N GLY A 48 -9.04 9.05 8.70
CA GLY A 48 -8.25 7.95 8.14
C GLY A 48 -8.86 7.44 6.83
N LEU A 49 -8.05 7.26 5.79
CA LEU A 49 -8.49 6.69 4.52
C LEU A 49 -8.35 5.15 4.56
N LEU A 50 -9.48 4.46 4.45
CA LEU A 50 -9.54 3.01 4.32
C LEU A 50 -9.69 2.64 2.84
N LEU A 51 -8.62 2.13 2.24
CA LEU A 51 -8.67 1.66 0.86
C LEU A 51 -9.47 0.36 0.75
N GLY A 52 -10.59 0.40 0.03
CA GLY A 52 -11.45 -0.74 -0.22
C GLY A 52 -10.78 -1.86 -1.03
N THR A 53 -11.22 -3.09 -0.81
CA THR A 53 -10.86 -4.28 -1.60
C THR A 53 -11.94 -5.36 -1.42
N SER A 54 -11.93 -6.41 -2.24
CA SER A 54 -12.92 -7.49 -2.09
C SER A 54 -12.62 -8.35 -0.86
N PRO A 55 -13.63 -8.79 -0.08
CA PRO A 55 -13.44 -9.66 1.08
C PRO A 55 -12.99 -11.08 0.70
N LYS A 56 -13.22 -11.48 -0.55
CA LYS A 56 -12.84 -12.78 -1.09
C LYS A 56 -11.95 -12.63 -2.32
N LEU A 57 -11.01 -13.55 -2.46
CA LEU A 57 -10.24 -13.75 -3.68
C LEU A 57 -11.12 -14.40 -4.75
N LYS A 58 -10.66 -14.39 -6.01
CA LYS A 58 -11.35 -15.09 -7.12
C LYS A 58 -11.54 -16.59 -6.85
N SER A 59 -10.67 -17.18 -6.02
CA SER A 59 -10.75 -18.57 -5.57
C SER A 59 -11.79 -18.83 -4.48
N GLY A 60 -12.52 -17.80 -4.02
CA GLY A 60 -13.50 -17.88 -2.93
C GLY A 60 -12.91 -17.85 -1.51
N LYS A 61 -11.58 -17.95 -1.37
CA LYS A 61 -10.86 -17.81 -0.09
C LYS A 61 -10.94 -16.37 0.44
N ALA A 62 -10.79 -16.22 1.76
CA ALA A 62 -10.68 -14.91 2.41
C ALA A 62 -9.50 -14.10 1.85
N ASN A 63 -9.70 -12.79 1.71
CA ASN A 63 -8.66 -11.87 1.31
C ASN A 63 -8.03 -11.22 2.55
N LEU A 64 -6.83 -11.64 2.91
CA LEU A 64 -6.12 -11.10 4.07
C LEU A 64 -5.91 -9.57 4.00
N TYR A 65 -5.81 -8.99 2.79
CA TYR A 65 -5.76 -7.55 2.66
C TYR A 65 -7.04 -6.86 3.13
N PHE A 66 -8.21 -7.49 2.92
CA PHE A 66 -9.46 -6.97 3.45
C PHE A 66 -9.48 -7.09 4.97
N ASP A 67 -9.24 -8.29 5.49
CA ASP A 67 -9.37 -8.59 6.93
C ASP A 67 -8.44 -7.72 7.78
N TYR A 68 -7.17 -7.59 7.38
CA TYR A 68 -6.21 -6.77 8.12
C TYR A 68 -6.48 -5.28 8.01
N ARG A 69 -7.02 -4.79 6.88
CA ARG A 69 -7.40 -3.37 6.74
C ARG A 69 -8.59 -3.01 7.63
N ILE A 70 -9.61 -3.88 7.68
CA ILE A 70 -10.76 -3.69 8.56
C ILE A 70 -10.34 -3.74 10.03
N LYS A 71 -9.48 -4.70 10.39
CA LYS A 71 -8.93 -4.80 11.75
C LYS A 71 -8.17 -3.54 12.14
N ALA A 72 -7.22 -3.09 11.32
CA ALA A 72 -6.44 -1.89 11.60
C ALA A 72 -7.32 -0.64 11.70
N ALA A 73 -8.27 -0.45 10.78
CA ALA A 73 -9.20 0.69 10.84
C ALA A 73 -10.02 0.70 12.14
N THR A 74 -10.48 -0.47 12.58
CA THR A 74 -11.24 -0.64 13.82
C THR A 74 -10.38 -0.32 15.05
N GLU A 75 -9.14 -0.82 15.09
CA GLU A 75 -8.20 -0.55 16.18
C GLU A 75 -7.87 0.94 16.28
N LEU A 76 -7.62 1.62 15.16
CA LEU A 76 -7.34 3.06 15.13
C LEU A 76 -8.52 3.90 15.61
N TYR A 77 -9.74 3.54 15.19
CA TYR A 77 -10.96 4.24 15.59
C TYR A 77 -11.22 4.07 17.09
N ASN A 78 -11.16 2.82 17.58
CA ASN A 78 -11.40 2.52 19.00
C ASN A 78 -10.32 3.12 19.92
N ALA A 79 -9.08 3.20 19.45
CA ALA A 79 -7.99 3.87 20.19
C ALA A 79 -8.04 5.41 20.09
N GLY A 80 -9.04 5.97 19.41
CA GLY A 80 -9.19 7.41 19.23
C GLY A 80 -8.09 8.04 18.35
N LYS A 81 -7.34 7.24 17.60
CA LYS A 81 -6.27 7.71 16.69
C LYS A 81 -6.84 8.31 15.41
N VAL A 82 -8.04 7.87 14.99
CA VAL A 82 -8.80 8.49 13.91
C VAL A 82 -10.23 8.81 14.36
N LYS A 83 -10.73 10.00 14.01
CA LYS A 83 -12.11 10.41 14.36
C LYS A 83 -13.13 9.96 13.31
N TYR A 84 -12.76 10.01 12.04
CA TYR A 84 -13.60 9.56 10.93
C TYR A 84 -12.83 8.60 10.03
N ILE A 85 -13.52 7.65 9.43
CA ILE A 85 -12.96 6.75 8.43
C ILE A 85 -13.62 7.07 7.09
N LEU A 86 -12.83 7.50 6.12
CA LEU A 86 -13.26 7.64 4.73
C LEU A 86 -12.95 6.34 4.00
N VAL A 87 -13.97 5.66 3.50
CA VAL A 87 -13.80 4.37 2.81
C VAL A 87 -13.78 4.61 1.31
N SER A 88 -12.68 4.23 0.63
CA SER A 88 -12.62 4.33 -0.83
C SER A 88 -13.29 3.10 -1.47
N GLY A 89 -14.43 3.31 -2.13
CA GLY A 89 -15.10 2.31 -2.93
C GLY A 89 -14.81 2.44 -4.41
N ASP A 90 -15.25 1.45 -5.15
CA ASP A 90 -15.36 1.47 -6.61
C ASP A 90 -16.85 1.32 -6.94
N ASN A 91 -17.44 2.31 -7.62
CA ASN A 91 -18.84 2.31 -8.05
C ASN A 91 -19.12 1.42 -9.29
N ARG A 92 -18.40 0.31 -9.46
CA ARG A 92 -18.54 -0.62 -10.60
C ARG A 92 -19.87 -1.39 -10.67
N ARG A 93 -20.83 -1.17 -9.76
CA ARG A 93 -22.21 -1.70 -9.86
C ARG A 93 -23.23 -0.58 -9.59
N ASN A 94 -24.12 -0.34 -10.55
CA ASN A 94 -25.24 0.63 -10.51
C ASN A 94 -26.28 0.41 -9.40
N SER A 95 -26.05 -0.51 -8.46
CA SER A 95 -26.99 -0.82 -7.38
C SER A 95 -26.51 -0.33 -6.01
N TYR A 96 -25.61 0.66 -5.96
CA TYR A 96 -25.15 1.24 -4.70
C TYR A 96 -25.59 2.70 -4.56
N ASN A 97 -26.27 2.95 -3.46
CA ASN A 97 -26.89 4.21 -3.07
C ASN A 97 -25.87 4.95 -2.20
N GLU A 98 -24.98 5.75 -2.79
CA GLU A 98 -24.27 6.78 -2.03
C GLU A 98 -25.25 7.94 -1.77
N PRO A 99 -25.38 8.44 -0.52
CA PRO A 99 -26.24 9.59 -0.25
C PRO A 99 -25.65 10.84 -0.91
N GLU A 100 -26.50 11.61 -1.59
CA GLU A 100 -26.18 12.99 -2.04
C GLU A 100 -25.87 13.92 -0.86
#